data_AF-A0A1A3BJM8-F1
#
_entry.id   AF-A0A1A3BJM8-F1
#
_cell.length_a   1.000
_cell.length_b   1.000
_cell.length_c   1.000
_cell.angle_alpha   90.00
_cell.angle_beta   90.00
_cell.angle_gamma   90.00
#
_symmetry.space_group_name_H-M   'P 1'
#
loop_
_entity.id
_entity.type
_entity.pdbx_description
1 polymer ?
#
loop_
_entity_poly.entity_id
_entity_poly.type
_entity_poly.pdbx_seq_one_letter_code
_entity_poly.pdbx_strand_id
1 'polypeptide(L)'
;MMLRGLITLLFTGFLLVVSGCSSAAEPELPDSHDTSSVAQKLTGSDGSSFLRAITSFEWSDDGRRAAETLAWVPADANSPDLKTAEQAGASAHAIATFLSSNPQSCTETSARNPELFGAYVKALIPYVGAMVGDPSDTAGFGPLDPLDGSMPATTKLFAAMACDAGDEFTTAASERASAYEEAFADFAAKNPTLDEPDDVRNYLYQAARLSGLISAGARTARVQADPTTVQTPYHVQYLLVSRMVHGSDPRISPEYFSSDGSLKSARELDGGSWSRYNGQLASYLTSYPQLDDAVNDFGRISSSIGKP
;
A
#
# COMPACT_ATOMS: atom_id res chain seq x y z
N MET A 1 24.72 10.32 89.03
CA MET A 1 26.05 10.96 89.04
C MET A 1 26.66 10.70 87.65
N MET A 2 26.46 11.65 86.73
CA MET A 2 27.48 12.32 85.89
C MET A 2 28.48 11.35 85.21
N LEU A 3 28.69 11.37 83.89
CA LEU A 3 29.10 12.56 83.14
C LEU A 3 28.92 12.38 81.62
N ARG A 4 28.55 13.51 80.99
CA ARG A 4 28.51 13.88 79.58
C ARG A 4 29.65 13.32 78.69
N GLY A 5 29.28 12.94 77.46
CA GLY A 5 30.18 12.85 76.30
C GLY A 5 29.48 13.39 75.06
N LEU A 6 29.93 14.55 74.59
CA LEU A 6 29.47 15.26 73.39
C LEU A 6 30.00 14.55 72.14
N ILE A 7 29.16 14.19 71.16
CA ILE A 7 29.61 13.81 69.81
C ILE A 7 28.86 14.67 68.80
N THR A 8 29.57 15.66 68.29
CA THR A 8 29.29 16.36 67.04
C THR A 8 30.06 15.62 65.95
N LEU A 9 29.43 15.26 64.81
CA LEU A 9 29.99 15.52 63.47
C LEU A 9 29.14 14.95 62.31
N LEU A 10 28.88 15.86 61.37
CA LEU A 10 28.90 15.68 59.91
C LEU A 10 27.77 14.92 59.20
N PHE A 11 26.72 15.70 58.89
CA PHE A 11 25.89 15.53 57.70
C PHE A 11 26.77 15.57 56.44
N THR A 12 26.92 14.42 55.77
CA THR A 12 27.43 14.38 54.39
C THR A 12 26.25 14.09 53.49
N GLY A 13 25.67 15.16 52.92
CA GLY A 13 24.61 15.06 51.94
C GLY A 13 25.16 14.44 50.65
N PHE A 14 24.68 13.25 50.31
CA PHE A 14 24.92 12.64 49.01
C PHE A 14 23.93 13.26 48.02
N LEU A 15 24.37 14.29 47.29
CA LEU A 15 23.68 14.81 46.12
C LEU A 15 23.74 13.74 45.02
N LEU A 16 22.66 12.96 44.90
CA LEU A 16 22.38 12.16 43.72
C LEU A 16 22.15 13.13 42.55
N VAL A 17 23.19 13.38 41.77
CA VAL A 17 23.07 13.96 40.43
C VAL A 17 22.42 12.87 39.58
N VAL A 18 21.10 12.95 39.44
CA VAL A 18 20.36 12.18 38.44
C VAL A 18 20.87 12.65 37.09
N SER A 19 21.63 11.80 36.41
CA SER A 19 22.11 12.01 35.05
C SER A 19 20.90 12.29 34.18
N GLY A 20 20.86 13.48 33.58
CA GLY A 20 19.78 13.88 32.69
C GLY A 20 19.58 12.87 31.57
N CYS A 21 18.33 12.50 31.33
CA CYS A 21 17.90 11.84 30.12
C CYS A 21 18.48 12.63 28.94
N SER A 22 19.43 12.03 28.22
CA SER A 22 19.93 12.62 26.99
C SER A 22 18.85 12.43 25.94
N SER A 23 17.90 13.36 25.86
CA SER A 23 17.01 13.45 24.71
C SER A 23 17.89 13.62 23.47
N ALA A 24 17.70 12.78 22.46
CA ALA A 24 18.36 12.94 21.17
C ALA A 24 18.19 14.39 20.69
N ALA A 25 19.20 14.96 20.03
CA ALA A 25 19.08 16.30 19.46
C ALA A 25 17.95 16.32 18.42
N GLU A 26 17.14 17.38 18.42
CA GLU A 26 16.07 17.56 17.42
C GLU A 26 16.67 17.56 16.01
N PRO A 27 16.14 16.73 15.08
CA PRO A 27 16.60 16.72 13.71
C PRO A 27 16.41 18.09 13.04
N GLU A 28 17.43 18.54 12.32
CA GLU A 28 17.32 19.75 11.51
C GLU A 28 16.36 19.50 10.34
N LEU A 29 15.32 20.34 10.24
CA LEU A 29 14.35 20.30 9.15
C LEU A 29 14.71 21.38 8.11
N PRO A 30 14.71 21.04 6.80
CA PRO A 30 14.73 22.06 5.76
C PRO A 30 13.47 22.95 5.83
N ASP A 31 13.55 24.15 5.25
CA ASP A 31 12.38 25.03 5.10
C ASP A 31 11.32 24.30 4.25
N SER A 32 10.12 24.13 4.81
CA SER A 32 9.01 23.42 4.16
C SER A 32 8.49 24.16 2.91
N HIS A 33 8.76 25.45 2.77
CA HIS A 33 8.44 26.23 1.59
C HIS A 33 9.48 26.11 0.47
N ASP A 34 10.69 25.60 0.76
CA ASP A 34 11.71 25.30 -0.23
C ASP A 34 11.67 23.82 -0.63
N THR A 35 10.66 23.47 -1.42
CA THR A 35 10.41 22.08 -1.88
C THR A 35 11.61 21.49 -2.64
N SER A 36 12.43 22.34 -3.28
CA SER A 36 13.66 21.92 -3.97
C SER A 36 14.73 21.45 -2.99
N SER A 37 14.96 22.21 -1.92
CA SER A 37 15.88 21.81 -0.86
C SER A 37 15.40 20.56 -0.13
N VAL A 38 14.09 20.43 0.13
CA VAL A 38 13.52 19.21 0.72
C VAL A 38 13.74 18.01 -0.20
N ALA A 39 13.41 18.13 -1.49
CA ALA A 39 13.58 17.05 -2.46
C ALA A 39 15.05 16.63 -2.59
N GLN A 40 15.98 17.58 -2.62
CA GLN A 40 17.42 17.28 -2.64
C GLN A 40 17.86 16.56 -1.37
N LYS A 41 17.31 16.93 -0.20
CA LYS A 41 17.61 16.25 1.05
C LYS A 41 17.10 14.81 1.05
N LEU A 42 15.88 14.57 0.57
CA LEU A 42 15.25 13.25 0.50
C LEU A 42 15.94 12.32 -0.50
N THR A 43 16.31 12.83 -1.67
CA THR A 43 16.87 12.04 -2.78
C THR A 43 18.40 11.95 -2.75
N GLY A 44 19.07 12.79 -1.97
CA GLY A 44 20.52 12.79 -1.80
C GLY A 44 21.05 11.62 -0.98
N SER A 45 22.38 11.54 -0.86
CA SER A 45 23.08 10.46 -0.14
C SER A 45 22.67 10.31 1.33
N ASP A 46 22.23 11.41 1.94
CA ASP A 46 21.84 11.45 3.36
C ASP A 46 20.32 11.23 3.57
N GLY A 47 19.54 11.05 2.49
CA GLY A 47 18.08 11.01 2.57
C GLY A 47 17.53 9.92 3.47
N SER A 48 18.10 8.71 3.40
CA SER A 48 17.72 7.61 4.31
C SER A 48 18.05 7.90 5.77
N SER A 49 19.14 8.60 6.05
CA SER A 49 19.53 9.02 7.40
C SER A 49 18.62 10.13 7.92
N PHE A 50 18.27 11.08 7.06
CA PHE A 50 17.31 12.14 7.37
C PHE A 50 15.92 11.56 7.69
N LEU A 51 15.39 10.69 6.82
CA LEU A 51 14.11 10.02 7.05
C LEU A 51 14.14 9.24 8.36
N ARG A 52 15.20 8.45 8.61
CA ARG A 52 15.36 7.74 9.90
C ARG A 52 15.33 8.69 11.09
N ALA A 53 16.04 9.82 11.01
CA ALA A 53 16.11 10.79 12.09
C ALA A 53 14.73 11.39 12.40
N ILE A 54 13.99 11.86 11.38
CA ILE A 54 12.66 12.45 11.58
C ILE A 54 11.61 11.42 11.99
N THR A 55 11.69 10.17 11.51
CA THR A 55 10.75 9.10 11.88
C THR A 55 10.96 8.61 13.32
N SER A 56 12.21 8.55 13.78
CA SER A 56 12.53 8.00 15.11
C SER A 56 12.50 9.04 16.24
N PHE A 57 12.61 10.32 15.92
CA PHE A 57 12.52 11.40 16.89
C PHE A 57 11.11 11.49 17.48
N GLU A 58 11.02 11.74 18.80
CA GLU A 58 9.75 11.93 19.51
C GLU A 58 9.39 13.42 19.46
N TRP A 59 8.58 13.78 18.48
CA TRP A 59 8.17 15.17 18.27
C TRP A 59 7.12 15.59 19.30
N SER A 60 7.26 16.80 19.87
CA SER A 60 6.26 17.35 20.80
C SER A 60 4.94 17.78 20.14
N ASP A 61 4.90 17.78 18.81
CA ASP A 61 3.76 18.15 17.97
C ASP A 61 3.27 16.99 17.11
N ASP A 62 3.47 15.76 17.59
CA ASP A 62 3.04 14.52 16.94
C ASP A 62 3.64 14.30 15.53
N GLY A 63 4.74 15.01 15.24
CA GLY A 63 5.46 14.95 13.97
C GLY A 63 4.99 15.99 12.95
N ARG A 64 4.09 16.91 13.31
CA ARG A 64 3.47 17.86 12.38
C ARG A 64 4.48 18.72 11.63
N ARG A 65 5.49 19.31 12.30
CA ARG A 65 6.52 20.10 11.59
C ARG A 65 7.32 19.27 10.59
N ALA A 66 7.63 18.01 10.92
CA ALA A 66 8.27 17.11 9.97
C ALA A 66 7.34 16.76 8.80
N ALA A 67 6.05 16.52 9.09
CA ALA A 67 5.02 16.25 8.09
C ALA A 67 4.86 17.40 7.08
N GLU A 68 4.90 18.65 7.54
CA GLU A 68 4.81 19.85 6.69
C GLU A 68 5.89 19.90 5.61
N THR A 69 7.08 19.35 5.87
CA THR A 69 8.14 19.27 4.85
C THR A 69 7.78 18.37 3.66
N LEU A 70 6.83 17.44 3.84
CA LEU A 70 6.43 16.46 2.83
C LEU A 70 5.09 16.78 2.15
N ALA A 71 4.35 17.78 2.65
CA ALA A 71 2.97 18.05 2.23
C ALA A 71 2.82 18.41 0.73
N TRP A 72 3.89 18.90 0.10
CA TRP A 72 3.91 19.26 -1.32
C TRP A 72 3.94 18.02 -2.24
N VAL A 73 4.49 16.89 -1.79
CA VAL A 73 4.67 15.68 -2.61
C VAL A 73 3.35 15.20 -3.25
N PRO A 74 2.25 14.99 -2.51
CA PRO A 74 1.00 14.57 -3.14
C PRO A 74 0.36 15.65 -4.02
N ALA A 75 0.56 16.94 -3.69
CA ALA A 75 -0.01 18.05 -4.45
C ALA A 75 0.64 18.18 -5.84
N ASP A 76 1.95 17.91 -5.90
CA ASP A 76 2.77 18.06 -7.10
C ASP A 76 2.86 16.78 -7.95
N ALA A 77 2.33 15.65 -7.45
CA ALA A 77 2.43 14.35 -8.11
C ALA A 77 1.91 14.32 -9.56
N ASN A 78 0.84 15.07 -9.82
CA ASN A 78 0.18 15.18 -11.13
C ASN A 78 0.36 16.58 -11.74
N SER A 79 1.41 17.30 -11.35
CA SER A 79 1.68 18.64 -11.86
C SER A 79 1.82 18.63 -13.39
N PRO A 80 1.24 19.59 -14.11
CA PRO A 80 1.45 19.73 -15.55
C PRO A 80 2.90 20.15 -15.88
N ASP A 81 3.66 20.64 -14.90
CA ASP A 81 5.11 20.82 -15.04
C ASP A 81 5.82 19.49 -14.73
N LEU A 82 6.36 18.85 -15.77
CA LEU A 82 7.02 17.56 -15.66
C LEU A 82 8.15 17.55 -14.63
N LYS A 83 8.94 18.62 -14.53
CA LYS A 83 10.05 18.68 -13.57
C LYS A 83 9.55 18.65 -12.13
N THR A 84 8.46 19.38 -11.86
CA THR A 84 7.80 19.38 -10.56
C THR A 84 7.23 18.00 -10.22
N ALA A 85 6.55 17.35 -11.18
CA ALA A 85 6.03 15.99 -10.98
C ALA A 85 7.15 14.95 -10.77
N GLU A 86 8.24 15.02 -11.53
CA GLU A 86 9.42 14.16 -11.38
C GLU A 86 10.07 14.34 -10.00
N GLN A 87 10.16 15.58 -9.51
CA GLN A 87 10.73 15.88 -8.21
C GLN A 87 9.86 15.32 -7.07
N ALA A 88 8.53 15.45 -7.18
CA ALA A 88 7.59 14.84 -6.26
C ALA A 88 7.72 13.31 -6.26
N GLY A 89 7.78 12.70 -7.44
CA GLY A 89 7.90 11.24 -7.56
C GLY A 89 9.21 10.70 -7.04
N ALA A 90 10.33 11.36 -7.32
CA ALA A 90 11.62 10.97 -6.78
C ALA A 90 11.64 11.05 -5.24
N SER A 91 10.95 12.05 -4.67
CA SER A 91 10.81 12.21 -3.22
C SER A 91 9.93 11.11 -2.61
N ALA A 92 8.78 10.80 -3.22
CA ALA A 92 7.93 9.68 -2.84
C ALA A 92 8.67 8.33 -2.97
N HIS A 93 9.47 8.15 -4.02
CA HIS A 93 10.27 6.94 -4.22
C HIS A 93 11.35 6.78 -3.15
N ALA A 94 11.98 7.86 -2.71
CA ALA A 94 12.91 7.86 -1.58
C ALA A 94 12.21 7.44 -0.26
N ILE A 95 11.00 7.95 -0.02
CA ILE A 95 10.15 7.55 1.12
C ILE A 95 9.81 6.05 1.05
N ALA A 96 9.36 5.57 -0.12
CA ALA A 96 9.04 4.16 -0.35
C ALA A 96 10.25 3.24 -0.11
N THR A 97 11.43 3.64 -0.60
CA THR A 97 12.70 2.92 -0.41
C THR A 97 13.10 2.89 1.06
N PHE A 98 12.96 4.00 1.77
CA PHE A 98 13.25 4.08 3.19
C PHE A 98 12.35 3.14 4.01
N LEU A 99 11.03 3.18 3.78
CA LEU A 99 10.06 2.37 4.52
C LEU A 99 10.22 0.87 4.24
N SER A 100 10.46 0.48 2.99
CA SER A 100 10.71 -0.92 2.62
C SER A 100 12.02 -1.47 3.23
N SER A 101 13.03 -0.62 3.40
CA SER A 101 14.32 -0.99 3.99
C SER A 101 14.35 -0.91 5.51
N ASN A 102 13.38 -0.20 6.12
CA ASN A 102 13.28 0.02 7.55
C ASN A 102 11.87 -0.32 8.04
N PRO A 103 11.46 -1.61 7.95
CA PRO A 103 10.15 -2.03 8.42
C PRO A 103 10.13 -1.96 9.95
N GLN A 104 9.78 -0.78 10.48
CA GLN A 104 9.31 -0.65 11.85
C GLN A 104 7.85 -1.09 11.89
N SER A 105 7.38 -1.47 13.08
CA SER A 105 5.94 -1.75 13.25
C SER A 105 5.17 -0.49 12.86
N CYS A 106 4.25 -0.62 11.90
CA CYS A 106 3.34 0.46 11.47
C CYS A 106 2.68 1.13 12.69
N THR A 107 2.25 0.32 13.67
CA THR A 107 1.68 0.77 14.95
C THR A 107 2.65 1.59 15.80
N GLU A 108 3.95 1.25 15.83
CA GLU A 108 4.93 2.01 16.62
C GLU A 108 5.20 3.37 15.99
N THR A 109 5.41 3.43 14.67
CA THR A 109 5.69 4.68 13.97
C THR A 109 4.49 5.61 14.00
N SER A 110 3.30 5.10 13.71
CA SER A 110 2.06 5.87 13.74
C SER A 110 1.68 6.33 15.15
N ALA A 111 1.91 5.53 16.19
CA ALA A 111 1.66 5.96 17.57
C ALA A 111 2.64 7.03 18.06
N ARG A 112 3.91 6.97 17.61
CA ARG A 112 4.93 7.97 17.97
C ARG A 112 4.71 9.30 17.26
N ASN A 113 4.50 9.26 15.94
CA ASN A 113 4.47 10.44 15.08
C ASN A 113 3.31 10.33 14.08
N PRO A 114 2.04 10.43 14.53
CA PRO A 114 0.88 10.18 13.68
C PRO A 114 0.79 11.14 12.49
N GLU A 115 1.14 12.42 12.66
CA GLU A 115 1.08 13.41 11.57
C GLU A 115 2.15 13.13 10.50
N LEU A 116 3.36 12.77 10.92
CA LEU A 116 4.44 12.40 9.99
C LEU A 116 4.12 11.10 9.25
N PHE A 117 3.58 10.10 9.94
CA PHE A 117 3.16 8.86 9.30
C PHE A 117 2.04 9.11 8.29
N GLY A 118 1.05 9.94 8.64
CA GLY A 118 0.00 10.37 7.72
C GLY A 118 0.54 11.10 6.49
N ALA A 119 1.63 11.87 6.62
CA ALA A 119 2.31 12.47 5.47
C ALA A 119 2.99 11.43 4.57
N TYR A 120 3.60 10.36 5.11
CA TYR A 120 4.12 9.27 4.29
C TYR A 120 3.01 8.56 3.51
N VAL A 121 1.88 8.27 4.17
CA VAL A 121 0.70 7.66 3.53
C VAL A 121 0.25 8.51 2.34
N LYS A 122 -0.01 9.81 2.58
CA LYS A 122 -0.47 10.74 1.54
C LYS A 122 0.53 10.89 0.39
N ALA A 123 1.83 10.97 0.71
CA ALA A 123 2.88 11.11 -0.31
C ALA A 123 2.97 9.90 -1.26
N LEU A 124 2.53 8.71 -0.83
CA LEU A 124 2.65 7.48 -1.60
C LEU A 124 1.40 7.12 -2.42
N ILE A 125 0.22 7.57 -1.99
CA ILE A 125 -1.07 7.23 -2.65
C ILE A 125 -1.07 7.50 -4.17
N PRO A 126 -0.60 8.65 -4.69
CA PRO A 126 -0.61 8.91 -6.13
C PRO A 126 0.22 7.89 -6.94
N TYR A 127 1.22 7.27 -6.32
CA TYR A 127 2.19 6.42 -6.99
C TYR A 127 1.90 4.91 -6.88
N VAL A 128 0.76 4.54 -6.30
CA VAL A 128 0.32 3.13 -6.17
C VAL A 128 0.30 2.41 -7.53
N GLY A 129 -0.14 3.09 -8.61
CA GLY A 129 -0.06 2.55 -9.97
C GLY A 129 1.38 2.34 -10.43
N ALA A 130 2.25 3.32 -10.20
CA ALA A 130 3.65 3.27 -10.61
C ALA A 130 4.42 2.12 -9.93
N MET A 131 4.08 1.79 -8.68
CA MET A 131 4.66 0.65 -7.96
C MET A 131 4.44 -0.70 -8.67
N VAL A 132 3.36 -0.83 -9.46
CA VAL A 132 2.99 -2.07 -10.15
C VAL A 132 3.14 -2.00 -11.68
N GLY A 133 3.82 -0.96 -12.16
CA GLY A 133 4.15 -0.78 -13.57
C GLY A 133 3.16 0.05 -14.37
N ASP A 134 2.38 0.92 -13.71
CA ASP A 134 1.54 1.91 -14.37
C ASP A 134 1.94 3.35 -14.00
N PRO A 135 2.82 4.00 -14.78
CA PRO A 135 3.21 5.38 -14.52
C PRO A 135 2.26 6.41 -15.17
N SER A 136 1.12 6.02 -15.76
CA SER A 136 0.32 6.88 -16.66
C SER A 136 -0.01 8.27 -16.13
N ASP A 137 -0.18 8.40 -14.80
CA ASP A 137 -0.62 9.63 -14.14
C ASP A 137 0.48 10.30 -13.30
N THR A 138 1.72 9.75 -13.28
CA THR A 138 2.80 10.23 -12.40
C THR A 138 4.16 10.21 -13.09
N ALA A 139 5.12 10.99 -12.56
CA ALA A 139 6.50 10.99 -13.05
C ALA A 139 7.49 10.78 -11.89
N GLY A 140 8.73 10.36 -12.19
CA GLY A 140 9.81 10.27 -11.21
C GLY A 140 9.74 9.11 -10.20
N PHE A 141 8.71 8.27 -10.27
CA PHE A 141 8.54 7.11 -9.40
C PHE A 141 8.54 5.81 -10.23
N GLY A 142 9.45 4.89 -9.92
CA GLY A 142 9.49 3.56 -10.54
C GLY A 142 9.16 2.43 -9.56
N PRO A 143 8.94 1.20 -10.05
CA PRO A 143 8.83 0.02 -9.19
C PRO A 143 10.09 -0.19 -8.34
N LEU A 144 9.92 -0.56 -7.06
CA LEU A 144 11.05 -0.91 -6.17
C LEU A 144 11.66 -2.28 -6.51
N ASP A 145 10.90 -3.11 -7.23
CA ASP A 145 11.27 -4.47 -7.60
C ASP A 145 10.99 -4.72 -9.09
N PRO A 146 11.62 -5.74 -9.70
CA PRO A 146 11.19 -6.28 -10.99
C PRO A 146 9.72 -6.74 -10.95
N LEU A 147 8.96 -6.38 -11.99
CA LEU A 147 7.51 -6.61 -12.09
C LEU A 147 7.14 -8.07 -12.42
N ASP A 148 8.10 -8.90 -12.82
CA ASP A 148 7.97 -10.32 -13.14
C ASP A 148 8.37 -11.24 -11.96
N GLY A 149 8.76 -10.66 -10.81
CA GLY A 149 9.21 -11.38 -9.62
C GLY A 149 8.24 -11.33 -8.43
N SER A 150 8.74 -11.69 -7.25
CA SER A 150 7.97 -11.75 -6.00
C SER A 150 7.79 -10.40 -5.27
N MET A 151 8.35 -9.32 -5.81
CA MET A 151 8.27 -7.95 -5.29
C MET A 151 8.57 -7.80 -3.77
N PRO A 152 9.73 -8.26 -3.28
CA PRO A 152 10.03 -8.29 -1.85
C PRO A 152 10.18 -6.91 -1.19
N ALA A 153 10.72 -5.90 -1.87
CA ALA A 153 10.83 -4.55 -1.31
C ALA A 153 9.46 -3.88 -1.20
N THR A 154 8.65 -3.97 -2.25
CA THR A 154 7.28 -3.46 -2.29
C THR A 154 6.39 -4.19 -1.27
N THR A 155 6.59 -5.50 -1.07
CA THR A 155 5.89 -6.24 0.00
C THR A 155 6.21 -5.66 1.39
N LYS A 156 7.46 -5.30 1.66
CA LYS A 156 7.85 -4.67 2.94
C LYS A 156 7.28 -3.27 3.09
N LEU A 157 7.16 -2.51 1.99
CA LEU A 157 6.46 -1.22 2.00
C LEU A 157 4.99 -1.40 2.40
N PHE A 158 4.27 -2.33 1.76
CA PHE A 158 2.87 -2.62 2.11
C PHE A 158 2.75 -3.11 3.56
N ALA A 159 3.71 -3.90 4.06
CA ALA A 159 3.75 -4.30 5.46
C ALA A 159 3.96 -3.11 6.42
N ALA A 160 4.78 -2.13 6.05
CA ALA A 160 4.98 -0.90 6.83
C ALA A 160 3.73 -0.01 6.87
N MET A 161 2.77 -0.22 5.97
CA MET A 161 1.48 0.48 5.90
C MET A 161 0.32 -0.33 6.50
N ALA A 162 0.55 -1.57 6.91
CA ALA A 162 -0.52 -2.48 7.32
C ALA A 162 -0.94 -2.26 8.80
N CYS A 163 -1.57 -1.11 9.07
CA CYS A 163 -2.27 -0.77 10.31
C CYS A 163 -3.33 0.31 10.05
N ASP A 164 -4.21 0.60 11.02
CA ASP A 164 -5.31 1.55 10.89
C ASP A 164 -4.89 2.93 10.33
N ALA A 165 -3.72 3.43 10.75
CA ALA A 165 -3.20 4.71 10.27
C ALA A 165 -2.77 4.69 8.79
N GLY A 166 -2.58 3.50 8.21
CA GLY A 166 -2.25 3.26 6.81
C GLY A 166 -3.45 2.79 5.97
N ASP A 167 -4.66 2.73 6.54
CA ASP A 167 -5.86 2.24 5.84
C ASP A 167 -6.14 3.00 4.54
N GLU A 168 -5.85 4.31 4.50
CA GLU A 168 -6.00 5.15 3.31
C GLU A 168 -5.11 4.63 2.15
N PHE A 169 -3.88 4.19 2.45
CA PHE A 169 -2.98 3.62 1.46
C PHE A 169 -3.48 2.26 0.95
N THR A 170 -3.89 1.36 1.85
CA THR A 170 -4.41 0.05 1.44
C THR A 170 -5.74 0.15 0.69
N THR A 171 -6.58 1.13 1.05
CA THR A 171 -7.83 1.44 0.34
C THR A 171 -7.52 1.92 -1.06
N ALA A 172 -6.63 2.90 -1.23
CA ALA A 172 -6.21 3.37 -2.55
C ALA A 172 -5.62 2.24 -3.43
N ALA A 173 -4.83 1.34 -2.84
CA ALA A 173 -4.32 0.16 -3.53
C ALA A 173 -5.43 -0.81 -3.97
N SER A 174 -6.40 -1.07 -3.10
CA SER A 174 -7.55 -1.93 -3.42
C SER A 174 -8.42 -1.32 -4.51
N GLU A 175 -8.76 -0.03 -4.40
CA GLU A 175 -9.56 0.69 -5.39
C GLU A 175 -8.88 0.72 -6.76
N ARG A 176 -7.55 0.96 -6.79
CA ARG A 176 -6.78 0.92 -8.04
C ARG A 176 -6.73 -0.48 -8.64
N ALA A 177 -6.60 -1.53 -7.83
CA ALA A 177 -6.68 -2.91 -8.32
C ALA A 177 -8.04 -3.21 -8.95
N SER A 178 -9.14 -2.83 -8.30
CA SER A 178 -10.49 -2.98 -8.85
C SER A 178 -10.69 -2.20 -10.15
N ALA A 179 -10.19 -0.98 -10.24
CA ALA A 179 -10.28 -0.19 -11.47
C ALA A 179 -9.59 -0.88 -12.67
N TYR A 180 -8.44 -1.52 -12.45
CA TYR A 180 -7.78 -2.30 -13.50
C TYR A 180 -8.57 -3.57 -13.89
N GLU A 181 -9.15 -4.29 -12.92
CA GLU A 181 -9.98 -5.46 -13.20
C GLU A 181 -11.23 -5.09 -13.99
N GLU A 182 -11.88 -3.98 -13.64
CA GLU A 182 -13.04 -3.45 -14.36
C GLU A 182 -12.68 -3.04 -15.78
N ALA A 183 -11.56 -2.32 -15.97
CA ALA A 183 -11.08 -1.93 -17.29
C ALA A 183 -10.78 -3.15 -18.18
N PHE A 184 -10.12 -4.16 -17.61
CA PHE A 184 -9.88 -5.43 -18.30
C PHE A 184 -11.19 -6.13 -18.67
N ALA A 185 -12.13 -6.25 -17.72
CA ALA A 185 -13.38 -6.96 -17.93
C ALA A 185 -14.29 -6.26 -18.96
N ASP A 186 -14.36 -4.92 -18.94
CA ASP A 186 -15.09 -4.11 -19.93
C ASP A 186 -14.55 -4.31 -21.35
N PHE A 187 -13.22 -4.42 -21.49
CA PHE A 187 -12.57 -4.71 -22.76
C PHE A 187 -12.84 -6.16 -23.20
N ALA A 188 -12.59 -7.12 -22.31
CA ALA A 188 -12.69 -8.56 -22.59
C ALA A 188 -14.11 -8.96 -23.00
N ALA A 189 -15.15 -8.37 -22.39
CA ALA A 189 -16.53 -8.65 -22.76
C ALA A 189 -16.88 -8.25 -24.21
N LYS A 190 -16.20 -7.22 -24.74
CA LYS A 190 -16.35 -6.77 -26.14
C LYS A 190 -15.43 -7.53 -27.09
N ASN A 191 -14.31 -8.05 -26.58
CA ASN A 191 -13.24 -8.69 -27.34
C ASN A 191 -12.83 -10.04 -26.71
N PRO A 192 -13.74 -11.04 -26.67
CA PRO A 192 -13.53 -12.26 -25.87
C PRO A 192 -12.42 -13.18 -26.38
N THR A 193 -11.94 -12.97 -27.61
CA THR A 193 -10.78 -13.69 -28.18
C THR A 193 -9.44 -13.08 -27.79
N LEU A 194 -9.42 -11.83 -27.28
CA LEU A 194 -8.22 -11.07 -26.93
C LEU A 194 -7.18 -10.99 -28.08
N ASP A 195 -7.64 -10.80 -29.33
CA ASP A 195 -6.77 -10.72 -30.52
C ASP A 195 -6.04 -9.36 -30.69
N GLU A 196 -6.27 -8.43 -29.76
CA GLU A 196 -5.74 -7.04 -29.69
C GLU A 196 -4.56 -6.95 -28.69
N PRO A 197 -3.70 -5.90 -28.72
CA PRO A 197 -2.34 -5.96 -28.19
C PRO A 197 -2.22 -6.24 -26.68
N ASP A 198 -1.03 -6.72 -26.27
CA ASP A 198 -0.65 -7.14 -24.92
C ASP A 198 -0.98 -6.14 -23.80
N ASP A 199 -1.19 -4.86 -24.14
CA ASP A 199 -1.41 -3.76 -23.19
C ASP A 199 -2.66 -3.93 -22.33
N VAL A 200 -3.73 -4.58 -22.82
CA VAL A 200 -4.94 -4.78 -22.00
C VAL A 200 -4.71 -5.84 -20.91
N ARG A 201 -3.86 -6.85 -21.19
CA ARG A 201 -3.48 -7.85 -20.17
C ARG A 201 -2.67 -7.22 -19.05
N ASN A 202 -1.98 -6.10 -19.32
CA ASN A 202 -1.24 -5.39 -18.28
C ASN A 202 -2.15 -4.86 -17.17
N TYR A 203 -3.38 -4.45 -17.45
CA TYR A 203 -4.34 -4.09 -16.39
C TYR A 203 -4.53 -5.24 -15.41
N LEU A 204 -4.74 -6.45 -15.93
CA LEU A 204 -4.92 -7.62 -15.07
C LEU A 204 -3.64 -7.98 -14.29
N TYR A 205 -2.46 -7.79 -14.88
CA TYR A 205 -1.19 -7.99 -14.17
C TYR A 205 -0.96 -6.94 -13.07
N GLN A 206 -1.30 -5.67 -13.33
CA GLN A 206 -1.21 -4.60 -12.35
C GLN A 206 -2.17 -4.84 -11.18
N ALA A 207 -3.41 -5.26 -11.47
CA ALA A 207 -4.37 -5.69 -10.47
C ALA A 207 -3.82 -6.84 -9.62
N ALA A 208 -3.33 -7.90 -10.27
CA ALA A 208 -2.79 -9.08 -9.60
C ALA A 208 -1.62 -8.73 -8.65
N ARG A 209 -0.72 -7.83 -9.08
CA ARG A 209 0.38 -7.34 -8.24
C ARG A 209 -0.16 -6.59 -7.03
N LEU A 210 -1.10 -5.65 -7.19
CA LEU A 210 -1.68 -4.91 -6.07
C LEU A 210 -2.40 -5.84 -5.07
N SER A 211 -3.24 -6.76 -5.54
CA SER A 211 -3.94 -7.72 -4.67
C SER A 211 -2.96 -8.66 -3.95
N GLY A 212 -1.91 -9.09 -4.64
CA GLY A 212 -0.81 -9.86 -4.07
C GLY A 212 -0.04 -9.08 -3.01
N LEU A 213 0.26 -7.80 -3.25
CA LEU A 213 0.98 -6.92 -2.33
C LEU A 213 0.17 -6.60 -1.07
N ILE A 214 -1.13 -6.33 -1.18
CA ILE A 214 -2.03 -6.15 -0.04
C ILE A 214 -2.00 -7.41 0.85
N SER A 215 -2.18 -8.59 0.24
CA SER A 215 -2.19 -9.87 0.95
C SER A 215 -0.83 -10.20 1.57
N ALA A 216 0.26 -10.01 0.83
CA ALA A 216 1.61 -10.31 1.29
C ALA A 216 2.09 -9.33 2.37
N GLY A 217 1.75 -8.04 2.24
CA GLY A 217 2.02 -6.99 3.22
C GLY A 217 1.34 -7.29 4.55
N ALA A 218 0.04 -7.60 4.54
CA ALA A 218 -0.70 -7.98 5.74
C ALA A 218 -0.09 -9.23 6.43
N ARG A 219 0.23 -10.28 5.67
CA ARG A 219 0.92 -11.48 6.21
C ARG A 219 2.27 -11.13 6.82
N THR A 220 3.04 -10.27 6.17
CA THR A 220 4.38 -9.85 6.63
C THR A 220 4.28 -9.03 7.92
N ALA A 221 3.29 -8.15 8.02
CA ALA A 221 2.97 -7.38 9.22
C ALA A 221 2.26 -8.20 10.31
N ARG A 222 1.87 -9.45 10.01
CA ARG A 222 1.11 -10.35 10.90
C ARG A 222 -0.23 -9.78 11.33
N VAL A 223 -0.85 -9.01 10.44
CA VAL A 223 -2.23 -8.53 10.58
C VAL A 223 -3.14 -9.32 9.64
N GLN A 224 -4.41 -9.43 9.99
CA GLN A 224 -5.40 -10.02 9.11
C GLN A 224 -5.72 -9.00 8.02
N ALA A 225 -5.53 -9.36 6.75
CA ALA A 225 -6.00 -8.51 5.65
C ALA A 225 -7.53 -8.40 5.73
N ASP A 226 -8.06 -7.20 5.49
CA ASP A 226 -9.50 -7.01 5.33
C ASP A 226 -9.94 -7.82 4.10
N PRO A 227 -10.83 -8.83 4.26
CA PRO A 227 -11.29 -9.66 3.15
C PRO A 227 -12.02 -8.87 2.05
N THR A 228 -12.44 -7.64 2.31
CA THR A 228 -13.06 -6.76 1.32
C THR A 228 -12.05 -6.03 0.43
N THR A 229 -10.78 -5.97 0.85
CA THR A 229 -9.68 -5.29 0.13
C THR A 229 -8.82 -6.24 -0.72
N VAL A 230 -8.99 -7.55 -0.53
CA VAL A 230 -8.23 -8.57 -1.27
C VAL A 230 -9.07 -9.11 -2.42
N GLN A 231 -8.70 -8.74 -3.64
CA GLN A 231 -9.31 -9.32 -4.84
C GLN A 231 -8.81 -10.75 -5.06
N THR A 232 -9.71 -11.61 -5.52
CA THR A 232 -9.44 -13.04 -5.78
C THR A 232 -9.69 -13.35 -7.25
N PRO A 233 -9.12 -14.45 -7.78
CA PRO A 233 -9.45 -14.89 -9.14
C PRO A 233 -10.95 -15.03 -9.38
N TYR A 234 -11.73 -15.36 -8.33
CA TYR A 234 -13.19 -15.45 -8.40
C TYR A 234 -13.88 -14.11 -8.65
N HIS A 235 -13.30 -13.01 -8.15
CA HIS A 235 -13.80 -11.67 -8.44
C HIS A 235 -13.65 -11.33 -9.92
N VAL A 236 -12.46 -11.60 -10.48
CA VAL A 236 -12.20 -11.42 -11.92
C VAL A 236 -13.13 -12.29 -12.77
N GLN A 237 -13.31 -13.57 -12.40
CA GLN A 237 -14.26 -14.46 -13.08
C GLN A 237 -15.68 -13.89 -13.08
N TYR A 238 -16.14 -13.40 -11.92
CA TYR A 238 -17.45 -12.76 -11.81
C TYR A 238 -17.54 -11.54 -12.72
N LEU A 239 -16.58 -10.61 -12.67
CA LEU A 239 -16.59 -9.39 -13.47
C LEU A 239 -16.65 -9.68 -14.97
N LEU A 240 -15.93 -10.70 -15.44
CA LEU A 240 -15.95 -11.12 -16.85
C LEU A 240 -17.32 -11.69 -17.23
N VAL A 241 -17.77 -12.70 -16.51
CA VAL A 241 -19.00 -13.42 -16.87
C VAL A 241 -20.23 -12.52 -16.72
N SER A 242 -20.27 -11.63 -15.71
CA SER A 242 -21.38 -10.69 -15.50
C SER A 242 -21.55 -9.68 -16.62
N ARG A 243 -20.48 -9.42 -17.39
CA ARG A 243 -20.52 -8.53 -18.57
C ARG A 243 -20.83 -9.27 -19.87
N MET A 244 -20.62 -10.58 -19.89
CA MET A 244 -20.82 -11.42 -21.08
C MET A 244 -22.18 -12.13 -21.08
N VAL A 245 -22.75 -12.39 -19.90
CA VAL A 245 -24.01 -13.10 -19.74
C VAL A 245 -25.12 -12.14 -19.32
N HIS A 246 -26.21 -12.15 -20.08
CA HIS A 246 -27.44 -11.46 -19.74
C HIS A 246 -28.63 -12.43 -19.85
N GLY A 247 -29.53 -12.41 -18.87
CA GLY A 247 -30.73 -13.23 -18.85
C GLY A 247 -30.47 -14.62 -18.24
N SER A 248 -30.30 -15.64 -19.09
CA SER A 248 -30.09 -17.02 -18.65
C SER A 248 -29.04 -17.71 -19.50
N ASP A 249 -28.19 -18.54 -18.89
CA ASP A 249 -27.23 -19.41 -19.58
C ASP A 249 -27.34 -20.84 -19.04
N PRO A 250 -27.42 -21.89 -19.87
CA PRO A 250 -27.57 -23.26 -19.39
C PRO A 250 -26.41 -23.77 -18.52
N ARG A 251 -25.25 -23.09 -18.54
CA ARG A 251 -24.08 -23.42 -17.71
C ARG A 251 -24.15 -22.80 -16.31
N ILE A 252 -25.00 -21.79 -16.11
CA ILE A 252 -25.15 -21.07 -14.85
C ILE A 252 -26.56 -21.28 -14.32
N SER A 253 -26.69 -21.75 -13.09
CA SER A 253 -28.01 -22.04 -12.54
C SER A 253 -28.87 -20.76 -12.42
N PRO A 254 -30.19 -20.83 -12.67
CA PRO A 254 -31.09 -19.68 -12.57
C PRO A 254 -31.08 -18.96 -11.21
N GLU A 255 -30.78 -19.66 -10.10
CA GLU A 255 -30.71 -19.04 -8.77
C GLU A 255 -29.62 -17.96 -8.63
N TYR A 256 -28.63 -17.95 -9.53
CA TYR A 256 -27.55 -16.97 -9.54
C TYR A 256 -27.85 -15.72 -10.38
N PHE A 257 -29.03 -15.64 -10.98
CA PHE A 257 -29.50 -14.46 -11.69
C PHE A 257 -30.44 -13.64 -10.81
N SER A 258 -30.31 -12.33 -10.89
CA SER A 258 -31.24 -11.36 -10.34
C SER A 258 -32.49 -11.25 -11.22
N SER A 259 -33.54 -10.60 -10.72
CA SER A 259 -34.81 -10.48 -11.44
C SER A 259 -34.71 -9.71 -12.75
N ASP A 260 -33.68 -8.88 -12.90
CA ASP A 260 -33.35 -8.15 -14.12
C ASP A 260 -32.49 -8.96 -15.12
N GLY A 261 -32.14 -10.21 -14.78
CA GLY A 261 -31.30 -11.08 -15.59
C GLY A 261 -29.79 -10.80 -15.48
N SER A 262 -29.36 -9.93 -14.56
CA SER A 262 -27.95 -9.77 -14.23
C SER A 262 -27.47 -10.90 -13.32
N LEU A 263 -26.17 -11.18 -13.32
CA LEU A 263 -25.57 -12.11 -12.37
C LEU A 263 -25.48 -11.46 -10.98
N LYS A 264 -25.84 -12.23 -9.95
CA LYS A 264 -25.71 -11.79 -8.56
C LYS A 264 -24.24 -11.62 -8.18
N SER A 265 -23.94 -10.48 -7.56
CA SER A 265 -22.65 -10.18 -6.95
C SER A 265 -22.44 -10.96 -5.66
N ALA A 266 -21.23 -10.82 -5.12
CA ALA A 266 -20.89 -11.48 -3.88
C ALA A 266 -21.75 -11.10 -2.67
N ARG A 267 -22.11 -9.82 -2.60
CA ARG A 267 -22.91 -9.31 -1.50
C ARG A 267 -24.35 -9.81 -1.57
N GLU A 268 -24.85 -10.12 -2.77
CA GLU A 268 -26.23 -10.59 -2.98
C GLU A 268 -26.42 -12.09 -2.72
N LEU A 269 -25.33 -12.84 -2.53
CA LEU A 269 -25.38 -14.29 -2.33
C LEU A 269 -25.45 -14.73 -0.86
N ASP A 270 -25.53 -13.79 0.10
CA ASP A 270 -25.84 -14.01 1.54
C ASP A 270 -25.42 -15.38 2.11
N GLY A 271 -24.12 -15.66 2.11
CA GLY A 271 -23.55 -16.88 2.71
C GLY A 271 -23.86 -18.20 1.98
N GLY A 272 -24.40 -18.15 0.76
CA GLY A 272 -24.77 -19.29 -0.07
C GLY A 272 -23.60 -20.07 -0.70
N SER A 273 -23.94 -21.03 -1.59
CA SER A 273 -23.02 -22.01 -2.22
C SER A 273 -22.00 -21.39 -3.19
N TRP A 274 -21.09 -20.59 -2.64
CA TRP A 274 -20.01 -19.90 -3.33
C TRP A 274 -19.14 -20.78 -4.21
N SER A 275 -18.75 -21.95 -3.68
CA SER A 275 -17.94 -22.92 -4.42
C SER A 275 -18.65 -23.40 -5.69
N ARG A 276 -19.97 -23.63 -5.62
CA ARG A 276 -20.77 -24.03 -6.79
C ARG A 276 -20.89 -22.89 -7.79
N TYR A 277 -21.14 -21.66 -7.31
CA TYR A 277 -21.25 -20.50 -8.18
C TYR A 277 -19.95 -20.26 -8.96
N ASN A 278 -18.82 -20.18 -8.25
CA ASN A 278 -17.51 -20.00 -8.86
C ASN A 278 -17.17 -21.13 -9.83
N GLY A 279 -17.55 -22.38 -9.53
CA GLY A 279 -17.38 -23.50 -10.45
C GLY A 279 -18.16 -23.34 -11.76
N GLN A 280 -19.35 -22.73 -11.72
CA GLN A 280 -20.15 -22.46 -12.92
C GLN A 280 -19.59 -21.28 -13.73
N LEU A 281 -19.12 -20.23 -13.06
CA LEU A 281 -18.44 -19.10 -13.71
C LEU A 281 -17.16 -19.59 -14.42
N ALA A 282 -16.34 -20.39 -13.75
CA ALA A 282 -15.17 -21.03 -14.37
C ALA A 282 -15.58 -21.94 -15.54
N SER A 283 -16.62 -22.76 -15.38
CA SER A 283 -17.13 -23.61 -16.46
C SER A 283 -17.60 -22.79 -17.67
N TYR A 284 -18.20 -21.61 -17.47
CA TYR A 284 -18.57 -20.72 -18.56
C TYR A 284 -17.33 -20.24 -19.33
N LEU A 285 -16.29 -19.81 -18.61
CA LEU A 285 -15.04 -19.30 -19.20
C LEU A 285 -14.24 -20.35 -19.98
N THR A 286 -14.47 -21.65 -19.76
CA THR A 286 -13.85 -22.70 -20.61
C THR A 286 -14.19 -22.58 -22.10
N SER A 287 -15.27 -21.86 -22.45
CA SER A 287 -15.62 -21.55 -23.84
C SER A 287 -14.81 -20.38 -24.43
N TYR A 288 -14.00 -19.71 -23.60
CA TYR A 288 -13.18 -18.56 -23.92
C TYR A 288 -11.75 -18.77 -23.35
N PRO A 289 -10.94 -19.65 -23.94
CA PRO A 289 -9.66 -20.08 -23.37
C PRO A 289 -8.72 -18.92 -23.01
N GLN A 290 -8.70 -17.86 -23.81
CA GLN A 290 -7.86 -16.68 -23.55
C GLN A 290 -8.27 -15.93 -22.28
N LEU A 291 -9.57 -15.90 -21.95
CA LEU A 291 -10.07 -15.29 -20.73
C LEU A 291 -9.83 -16.18 -19.52
N ASP A 292 -9.97 -17.50 -19.67
CA ASP A 292 -9.62 -18.48 -18.63
C ASP A 292 -8.12 -18.41 -18.29
N ASP A 293 -7.25 -18.37 -19.31
CA ASP A 293 -5.81 -18.18 -19.16
C ASP A 293 -5.48 -16.87 -18.42
N ALA A 294 -6.16 -15.77 -18.75
CA ALA A 294 -5.94 -14.48 -18.08
C ALA A 294 -6.29 -14.55 -16.58
N VAL A 295 -7.41 -15.17 -16.22
CA VAL A 295 -7.80 -15.41 -14.81
C VAL A 295 -6.76 -16.28 -14.09
N ASN A 296 -6.26 -17.32 -14.75
CA ASN A 296 -5.23 -18.19 -14.19
C ASN A 296 -3.91 -17.42 -13.96
N ASP A 297 -3.53 -16.56 -14.91
CA ASP A 297 -2.35 -15.69 -14.79
C ASP A 297 -2.49 -14.69 -13.64
N PHE A 298 -3.67 -14.09 -13.46
CA PHE A 298 -3.97 -13.24 -12.30
C PHE A 298 -3.71 -14.00 -10.98
N GLY A 299 -4.25 -15.21 -10.84
CA GLY A 299 -4.06 -16.05 -9.65
C GLY A 299 -2.60 -16.44 -9.43
N ARG A 300 -1.87 -16.75 -10.50
CA ARG A 300 -0.44 -17.08 -10.46
C ARG A 300 0.41 -15.89 -9.99
N ILE A 301 0.20 -14.71 -10.60
CA ILE A 301 0.95 -13.49 -10.26
C ILE A 301 0.66 -13.08 -8.81
N SER A 302 -0.61 -12.89 -8.46
CA SER A 302 -1.00 -12.46 -7.10
C SER A 302 -0.48 -13.40 -6.02
N SER A 303 -0.53 -14.72 -6.24
CA SER A 303 -0.03 -15.69 -5.28
C SER A 303 1.50 -15.81 -5.25
N SER A 304 2.23 -15.29 -6.25
CA SER A 304 3.69 -15.29 -6.27
C SER A 304 4.30 -14.17 -5.42
N ILE A 305 3.54 -13.10 -5.19
CA ILE A 305 4.00 -11.95 -4.41
C ILE A 305 4.31 -12.32 -2.96
N GLY A 306 5.46 -11.86 -2.47
CA GLY A 306 5.95 -12.12 -1.11
C GLY A 306 6.28 -13.59 -0.84
N LYS A 307 6.47 -14.41 -1.88
CA LYS A 307 7.12 -15.73 -1.76
C LYS A 307 8.65 -15.57 -1.92
N PRO A 308 9.44 -16.34 -1.16
CA PRO A 308 10.90 -16.35 -1.28
C PRO A 308 11.36 -16.93 -2.62
#